data_AF-A0A1F8TEI0-F1
#
_entry.id   AF-A0A1F8TEI0-F1
#
_cell.length_a   1.000
_cell.length_b   1.000
_cell.length_c   1.000
_cell.angle_alpha   90.00
_cell.angle_beta   90.00
_cell.angle_gamma   90.00
#
_symmetry.space_group_name_H-M   'P 1'
#
loop_
_entity.id
_entity.type
_entity.pdbx_description
1 polymer ?
#
loop_
_entity_poly.entity_id
_entity_poly.type
_entity_poly.pdbx_seq_one_letter_code
_entity_poly.pdbx_strand_id
1 'polypeptide(L)'
;MSDQQILSLRGKILGAMMRKARLASGKSLSEMSELIGATGGSLSSMERGSRAASLPELELFAYYLDLPLRQFLSGEDSFGRSKEDLNPKLVVALRQRMIGAMLRTHRTEAGLSMRELAEMAGLSSRRVSTYEQGEKPIPLPELEVLANALGRQVDDYLDAEGTVGEWDAAQQAFAAFLDLPAELRQFLSEPMNRPYLDLARNLSDVSVDKLRTLGQGLLDITL
;
A
#
# COMPACT_ATOMS: atom_id res chain seq x y z
N MET A 1 23.89 21.66 -27.50
CA MET A 1 23.08 20.69 -28.26
C MET A 1 22.04 21.48 -29.05
N SER A 2 21.74 21.11 -30.29
CA SER A 2 20.67 21.78 -31.04
C SER A 2 19.31 21.39 -30.46
N ASP A 3 18.29 22.23 -30.59
CA ASP A 3 16.92 21.96 -30.09
C ASP A 3 16.37 20.64 -30.63
N GLN A 4 16.71 20.27 -31.87
CA GLN A 4 16.34 18.98 -32.46
C GLN A 4 16.98 17.77 -31.76
N GLN A 5 18.22 17.90 -31.28
CA GLN A 5 18.88 16.84 -30.51
C GLN A 5 18.23 16.65 -29.14
N ILE A 6 17.80 17.75 -28.50
CA ILE A 6 17.11 17.72 -27.21
C ILE A 6 15.74 17.06 -27.35
N LEU A 7 14.97 17.44 -28.37
CA LEU A 7 13.67 16.82 -28.68
C LEU A 7 13.81 15.32 -28.98
N SER A 8 14.82 14.94 -29.78
CA SER A 8 15.10 13.53 -30.09
C SER A 8 15.49 12.72 -28.85
N LEU A 9 16.36 13.26 -28.00
CA LEU A 9 16.77 12.62 -26.75
C LEU A 9 15.58 12.44 -25.81
N ARG A 10 14.74 13.48 -25.65
CA ARG A 10 13.54 13.42 -24.81
C ARG A 10 12.55 12.37 -25.30
N GLY A 11 12.32 12.30 -26.62
CA GLY A 11 11.46 11.28 -27.24
C GLY A 11 11.95 9.85 -26.99
N LYS A 12 13.27 9.62 -27.05
CA LYS A 12 13.86 8.31 -26.73
C LYS A 12 13.71 7.93 -25.26
N ILE A 13 13.93 8.87 -24.35
CA ILE A 13 13.72 8.65 -22.90
C ILE A 13 12.26 8.28 -22.65
N LEU A 14 11.31 9.06 -23.16
CA LEU A 14 9.88 8.79 -23.01
C LEU A 14 9.50 7.42 -23.59
N GLY A 15 9.97 7.09 -24.79
CA GLY A 15 9.73 5.79 -25.42
C GLY A 15 10.25 4.62 -24.58
N ALA A 16 11.46 4.74 -24.04
CA ALA A 16 12.03 3.72 -23.16
C ALA A 16 11.21 3.57 -21.86
N MET A 17 10.75 4.67 -21.28
CA MET A 17 9.87 4.68 -20.11
C MET A 17 8.54 3.98 -20.38
N MET A 18 7.87 4.31 -21.50
CA MET A 18 6.64 3.62 -21.93
C MET A 18 6.88 2.12 -22.08
N ARG A 19 7.95 1.72 -22.76
CA ARG A 19 8.28 0.29 -22.94
C ARG A 19 8.47 -0.43 -21.61
N LYS A 20 9.23 0.16 -20.69
CA LYS A 20 9.50 -0.40 -19.35
C LYS A 20 8.20 -0.59 -18.57
N ALA A 21 7.36 0.45 -18.52
CA ALA A 21 6.06 0.42 -17.86
C ALA A 21 5.10 -0.64 -18.46
N ARG A 22 5.03 -0.75 -19.78
CA ARG A 22 4.21 -1.77 -20.45
C ARG A 22 4.69 -3.18 -20.13
N LEU A 23 6.00 -3.42 -20.12
CA LEU A 23 6.54 -4.75 -19.80
C LEU A 23 6.34 -5.10 -18.32
N ALA A 24 6.51 -4.14 -17.41
CA ALA A 24 6.29 -4.35 -15.98
C ALA A 24 4.83 -4.68 -15.64
N SER A 25 3.88 -4.15 -16.41
CA SER A 25 2.45 -4.46 -16.30
C SER A 25 2.02 -5.72 -17.06
N GLY A 26 2.94 -6.39 -17.76
CA GLY A 26 2.65 -7.61 -18.53
C GLY A 26 1.82 -7.40 -19.80
N LYS A 27 1.53 -6.15 -20.20
CA LYS A 27 0.69 -5.88 -21.38
C LYS A 27 1.43 -6.10 -22.69
N SER A 28 0.75 -6.69 -23.66
CA SER A 28 1.31 -6.87 -25.01
C SER A 28 1.31 -5.54 -25.81
N LEU A 29 2.09 -5.47 -26.89
CA LEU A 29 2.05 -4.31 -27.80
C LEU A 29 0.67 -4.12 -28.42
N SER A 30 -0.02 -5.21 -28.78
CA SER A 30 -1.34 -5.15 -29.40
C SER A 30 -2.37 -4.58 -28.43
N GLU A 31 -2.46 -5.19 -27.24
CA GLU A 31 -3.38 -4.80 -26.18
C GLU A 31 -3.20 -3.33 -25.81
N MET A 32 -1.97 -2.90 -25.53
CA MET A 32 -1.71 -1.51 -25.14
C MET A 32 -1.99 -0.52 -26.26
N SER A 33 -1.70 -0.88 -27.53
CA SER A 33 -1.97 0.00 -28.65
C SER A 33 -3.47 0.26 -28.83
N GLU A 34 -4.30 -0.77 -28.69
CA GLU A 34 -5.75 -0.66 -28.78
C GLU A 34 -6.31 0.23 -27.67
N LEU A 35 -5.83 0.06 -26.43
CA LEU A 35 -6.25 0.85 -25.27
C LEU A 35 -5.97 2.36 -25.42
N ILE A 36 -4.90 2.75 -26.10
CA ILE A 36 -4.56 4.17 -26.34
C ILE A 36 -5.08 4.71 -27.68
N GLY A 37 -5.86 3.92 -28.43
CA GLY A 37 -6.35 4.30 -29.76
C GLY A 37 -5.26 4.38 -30.84
N ALA A 38 -4.18 3.62 -30.69
CA ALA A 38 -3.06 3.54 -31.64
C ALA A 38 -2.97 2.16 -32.31
N THR A 39 -2.12 2.05 -33.34
CA THR A 39 -1.76 0.75 -33.92
C THR A 39 -0.53 0.18 -33.22
N GLY A 40 -0.35 -1.15 -33.25
CA GLY A 40 0.85 -1.79 -32.71
C GLY A 40 2.16 -1.24 -33.31
N GLY A 41 2.15 -0.90 -34.61
CA GLY A 41 3.29 -0.25 -35.27
C GLY A 41 3.55 1.18 -34.78
N SER A 42 2.48 1.93 -34.51
CA SER A 42 2.57 3.27 -33.91
C SER A 42 3.17 3.21 -32.51
N LEU A 43 2.64 2.34 -31.63
CA LEU A 43 3.17 2.16 -30.27
C LEU A 43 4.60 1.66 -30.28
N SER A 44 4.93 0.71 -31.15
CA SER A 44 6.31 0.21 -31.30
C SER A 44 7.28 1.33 -31.73
N SER A 45 6.82 2.28 -32.55
CA SER A 45 7.61 3.45 -32.95
C SER A 45 7.73 4.49 -31.85
N MET A 46 6.70 4.63 -31.00
CA MET A 46 6.74 5.43 -29.78
C MET A 46 7.77 4.88 -28.79
N GLU A 47 7.74 3.58 -28.51
CA GLU A 47 8.67 2.91 -27.59
C GLU A 47 10.14 2.97 -28.04
N ARG A 48 10.40 3.06 -29.34
CA ARG A 48 11.74 3.28 -29.90
C ARG A 48 12.18 4.75 -29.90
N GLY A 49 11.28 5.68 -29.62
CA GLY A 49 11.51 7.12 -29.72
C GLY A 49 11.64 7.63 -31.17
N SER A 50 11.22 6.86 -32.17
CA SER A 50 11.23 7.29 -33.57
C SER A 50 9.97 8.09 -33.95
N ARG A 51 8.91 7.97 -33.15
CA ARG A 51 7.71 8.80 -33.17
C ARG A 51 7.46 9.27 -31.74
N ALA A 52 7.07 10.54 -31.55
CA ALA A 52 6.64 11.00 -30.23
C ALA A 52 5.19 10.59 -29.96
N ALA A 53 4.89 10.20 -28.72
CA ALA A 53 3.52 10.09 -28.25
C ALA A 53 2.90 11.48 -28.11
N SER A 54 1.65 11.62 -28.50
CA SER A 54 0.82 12.78 -28.14
C SER A 54 0.45 12.73 -26.66
N LEU A 55 0.04 13.87 -26.11
CA LEU A 55 -0.40 13.94 -24.71
C LEU A 55 -1.61 13.02 -24.43
N PRO A 56 -2.67 12.96 -25.25
CA PRO A 56 -3.79 12.03 -25.04
C PRO A 56 -3.38 10.55 -25.12
N GLU A 57 -2.49 10.18 -26.07
CA GLU A 57 -1.94 8.82 -26.14
C GLU A 57 -1.19 8.48 -24.83
N LEU A 58 -0.42 9.43 -24.28
CA LEU A 58 0.32 9.24 -23.03
C LEU A 58 -0.59 9.26 -21.78
N GLU A 59 -1.65 10.06 -21.77
CA GLU A 59 -2.66 10.11 -20.71
C GLU A 59 -3.39 8.77 -20.60
N LEU A 60 -3.89 8.26 -21.72
CA LEU A 60 -4.52 6.93 -21.78
C LEU A 60 -3.52 5.84 -21.39
N PHE A 61 -2.27 5.94 -21.86
CA PHE A 61 -1.22 5.00 -21.50
C PHE A 61 -0.99 4.96 -19.98
N ALA A 62 -0.85 6.12 -19.34
CA ALA A 62 -0.66 6.22 -17.91
C ALA A 62 -1.90 5.73 -17.12
N TYR A 63 -3.11 6.10 -17.57
CA TYR A 63 -4.37 5.69 -16.98
C TYR A 63 -4.55 4.17 -16.95
N TYR A 64 -4.37 3.49 -18.09
CA TYR A 64 -4.58 2.03 -18.18
C TYR A 64 -3.50 1.19 -17.49
N LEU A 65 -2.37 1.82 -17.13
CA LEU A 65 -1.32 1.19 -16.34
C LEU A 65 -1.38 1.57 -14.86
N ASP A 66 -2.33 2.40 -14.45
CA ASP A 66 -2.43 2.97 -13.10
C ASP A 66 -1.12 3.65 -12.66
N LEU A 67 -0.53 4.44 -13.56
CA LEU A 67 0.74 5.15 -13.34
C LEU A 67 0.52 6.67 -13.31
N PRO A 68 1.22 7.43 -12.45
CA PRO A 68 1.15 8.88 -12.45
C PRO A 68 1.68 9.48 -13.76
N LEU A 69 0.85 10.22 -14.50
CA LEU A 69 1.25 10.90 -15.75
C LEU A 69 2.50 11.79 -15.57
N ARG A 70 2.60 12.47 -14.41
CA ARG A 70 3.71 13.37 -14.10
C ARG A 70 5.07 12.69 -14.16
N GLN A 71 5.15 11.39 -13.90
CA GLN A 71 6.39 10.62 -13.99
C GLN A 71 6.94 10.62 -15.42
N PHE A 72 6.06 10.38 -16.41
CA PHE A 72 6.45 10.45 -17.81
C PHE A 72 6.83 11.87 -18.23
N LEU A 73 6.15 12.89 -17.69
CA LEU A 73 6.40 14.31 -18.01
C LEU A 73 7.69 14.85 -17.38
N SER A 74 8.07 14.42 -16.17
CA SER A 74 9.33 14.80 -15.51
C SER A 74 10.53 14.04 -16.05
N GLY A 75 10.31 12.83 -16.61
CA GLY A 75 11.39 11.97 -17.06
C GLY A 75 12.10 11.24 -15.92
N GLU A 76 11.49 11.18 -14.74
CA GLU A 76 11.98 10.44 -13.60
C GLU A 76 11.70 8.93 -13.80
N ASP A 77 12.76 8.11 -13.77
CA ASP A 77 12.66 6.66 -13.91
C ASP A 77 12.31 5.98 -12.57
N SER A 78 11.20 6.39 -11.96
CA SER A 78 10.69 5.86 -10.69
C SER A 78 9.57 4.83 -10.89
N PHE A 79 9.62 4.02 -11.96
CA PHE A 79 8.63 2.96 -12.20
C PHE A 79 8.81 1.85 -11.20
N GLY A 80 8.03 1.91 -10.12
CA GLY A 80 7.99 0.91 -9.06
C GLY A 80 9.30 0.89 -8.28
N ARG A 81 9.23 1.18 -6.99
CA ARG A 81 10.15 0.48 -6.10
C ARG A 81 9.91 -0.99 -6.38
N SER A 82 10.88 -1.68 -6.99
CA SER A 82 10.85 -3.14 -7.06
C SER A 82 10.53 -3.59 -5.64
N LYS A 83 9.42 -4.32 -5.46
CA LYS A 83 9.17 -5.00 -4.19
C LYS A 83 10.50 -5.68 -3.85
N GLU A 84 11.04 -5.38 -2.67
CA GLU A 84 12.31 -5.94 -2.24
C GLU A 84 12.31 -7.45 -2.52
N ASP A 85 13.45 -8.01 -2.91
CA ASP A 85 13.58 -9.44 -3.22
C ASP A 85 13.34 -10.28 -1.95
N LEU A 86 12.07 -10.42 -1.59
CA LEU A 86 11.62 -11.23 -0.48
C LEU A 86 11.71 -12.69 -0.91
N ASN A 87 12.39 -13.51 -0.13
CA ASN A 87 12.32 -14.96 -0.32
C ASN A 87 10.97 -15.46 0.22
N PRO A 88 10.00 -15.86 -0.64
CA PRO A 88 8.64 -16.13 -0.19
C PRO A 88 8.57 -17.30 0.79
N LYS A 89 9.45 -18.30 0.63
CA LYS A 89 9.49 -19.46 1.51
C LYS A 89 9.89 -19.09 2.93
N LEU A 90 10.87 -18.19 3.08
CA LEU A 90 11.32 -17.73 4.39
C LEU A 90 10.26 -16.87 5.07
N VAL A 91 9.63 -15.95 4.33
CA VAL A 91 8.56 -15.08 4.85
C VAL A 91 7.38 -15.92 5.38
N VAL A 92 6.88 -16.86 4.57
CA VAL A 92 5.75 -17.72 4.95
C VAL A 92 6.10 -18.58 6.18
N ALA A 93 7.28 -19.20 6.21
CA ALA A 93 7.69 -20.05 7.33
C ALA A 93 7.84 -19.25 8.64
N LEU A 94 8.42 -18.04 8.57
CA LEU A 94 8.58 -17.18 9.74
C LEU A 94 7.23 -16.73 10.29
N ARG A 95 6.35 -16.21 9.42
CA ARG A 95 5.00 -15.76 9.81
C ARG A 95 4.18 -16.89 10.41
N GLN A 96 4.25 -18.10 9.84
CA GLN A 96 3.56 -19.26 10.39
C GLN A 96 3.96 -19.55 11.84
N ARG A 97 5.26 -19.48 12.15
CA ARG A 97 5.76 -19.70 13.52
C ARG A 97 5.35 -18.57 14.46
N MET A 98 5.36 -17.32 14.00
CA MET A 98 4.91 -16.17 14.79
C MET A 98 3.44 -16.30 15.16
N ILE A 99 2.56 -16.61 14.19
CA ILE A 99 1.12 -16.78 14.42
C ILE A 99 0.87 -17.92 15.41
N GLY A 100 1.56 -19.06 15.26
CA GLY A 100 1.48 -20.17 16.21
C GLY A 100 1.88 -19.77 17.64
N ALA A 101 2.97 -19.01 17.78
CA ALA A 101 3.41 -18.51 19.08
C ALA A 101 2.39 -17.52 19.69
N MET A 102 1.84 -16.60 18.89
CA MET A 102 0.79 -15.67 19.33
C MET A 102 -0.46 -16.40 19.78
N LEU A 103 -0.89 -17.43 19.04
CA LEU A 103 -2.03 -18.25 19.40
C LEU A 103 -1.82 -18.93 20.76
N ARG A 104 -0.63 -19.48 20.99
CA ARG A 104 -0.24 -20.06 22.28
C ARG A 104 -0.30 -19.03 23.39
N THR A 105 0.27 -17.85 23.18
CA THR A 105 0.27 -16.75 24.15
C THR A 105 -1.16 -16.37 24.52
N HIS A 106 -2.01 -16.06 23.54
CA HIS A 106 -3.40 -15.69 23.78
C HIS A 106 -4.20 -16.80 24.48
N ARG A 107 -3.98 -18.07 24.12
CA ARG A 107 -4.59 -19.20 24.84
C ARG A 107 -4.16 -19.24 26.30
N THR A 108 -2.87 -19.08 26.58
CA THR A 108 -2.36 -19.10 27.95
C THR A 108 -2.83 -17.91 28.78
N GLU A 109 -2.94 -16.72 28.19
CA GLU A 109 -3.51 -15.53 28.84
C GLU A 109 -4.99 -15.72 29.18
N ALA A 110 -5.73 -16.42 28.31
CA ALA A 110 -7.12 -16.81 28.57
C ALA A 110 -7.26 -17.95 29.60
N GLY A 111 -6.15 -18.52 30.10
CA GLY A 111 -6.17 -19.60 31.08
C GLY A 111 -6.68 -20.95 30.53
N LEU A 112 -6.78 -21.10 29.21
CA LEU A 112 -7.34 -22.29 28.57
C LEU A 112 -6.28 -23.35 28.33
N SER A 113 -6.64 -24.62 28.51
CA SER A 113 -5.86 -25.75 28.00
C SER A 113 -6.01 -25.91 26.48
N MET A 114 -5.08 -26.62 25.84
CA MET A 114 -5.21 -26.97 24.42
C MET A 114 -6.48 -27.79 24.12
N ARG A 115 -6.98 -28.55 25.12
CA ARG A 115 -8.20 -29.35 24.96
C ARG A 115 -9.43 -28.47 24.92
N GLU A 116 -9.53 -27.50 25.83
CA GLU A 116 -10.65 -26.56 25.89
C GLU A 116 -10.71 -25.69 24.64
N LEU A 117 -9.57 -25.12 24.20
CA LEU A 117 -9.55 -24.32 22.96
C LEU A 117 -9.94 -25.17 21.74
N ALA A 118 -9.44 -26.40 21.66
CA ALA A 118 -9.79 -27.30 20.56
C ALA A 118 -11.30 -27.63 20.54
N GLU A 119 -11.90 -27.89 21.71
CA GLU A 119 -13.33 -28.15 21.85
C GLU A 119 -14.17 -26.94 21.43
N MET A 120 -13.81 -25.75 21.89
CA MET A 120 -14.46 -24.48 21.51
C MET A 120 -14.37 -24.20 20.01
N ALA A 121 -13.25 -24.57 19.38
CA ALA A 121 -12.99 -24.33 17.96
C ALA A 121 -13.44 -25.48 17.03
N GLY A 122 -13.99 -26.58 17.56
CA GLY A 122 -14.36 -27.75 16.76
C GLY A 122 -13.16 -28.49 16.14
N LEU A 123 -11.99 -28.42 16.78
CA LEU A 123 -10.74 -29.03 16.34
C LEU A 123 -10.27 -30.13 17.31
N SER A 124 -9.21 -30.86 16.96
CA SER A 124 -8.56 -31.77 17.89
C SER A 124 -7.40 -31.09 18.61
N SER A 125 -7.14 -31.46 19.87
CA SER A 125 -6.03 -30.91 20.66
C SER A 125 -4.67 -31.12 19.99
N ARG A 126 -4.52 -32.20 19.21
CA ARG A 126 -3.32 -32.45 18.40
C ARG A 126 -3.15 -31.39 17.31
N ARG A 127 -4.23 -30.97 16.63
CA ARG A 127 -4.16 -29.91 15.60
C ARG A 127 -3.75 -28.59 16.22
N VAL A 128 -4.41 -28.18 17.31
CA VAL A 128 -4.05 -26.96 18.07
C VAL A 128 -2.58 -26.99 18.48
N SER A 129 -2.11 -28.12 19.01
CA SER A 129 -0.70 -28.30 19.40
C SER A 129 0.27 -28.15 18.23
N THR A 130 0.00 -28.74 17.06
CA THR A 130 0.86 -28.60 15.87
C THR A 130 0.87 -27.17 15.31
N TYR A 131 -0.23 -26.43 15.49
CA TYR A 131 -0.35 -25.03 15.11
C TYR A 131 0.45 -24.12 16.02
N GLU A 132 0.31 -24.27 17.33
CA GLU A 132 1.06 -23.50 18.33
C GLU A 132 2.58 -23.70 18.24
N GLN A 133 3.02 -24.87 17.75
CA GLN A 133 4.44 -25.18 17.53
C GLN A 133 4.95 -24.68 16.16
N GLY A 134 4.07 -24.26 15.27
CA GLY A 134 4.42 -23.86 13.91
C GLY A 134 4.84 -25.02 13.00
N GLU A 135 4.54 -26.26 13.37
CA GLU A 135 4.85 -27.46 12.57
C GLU A 135 3.96 -27.59 11.33
N LYS A 136 2.73 -27.09 11.43
CA LYS A 136 1.76 -27.07 10.32
C LYS A 136 1.23 -25.67 10.09
N PRO A 137 0.95 -25.31 8.82
CA PRO A 137 0.24 -24.08 8.49
C PRO A 137 -1.16 -24.10 9.10
N ILE A 138 -1.61 -22.95 9.61
CA ILE A 138 -2.97 -22.78 10.11
C ILE A 138 -3.83 -22.29 8.93
N PRO A 139 -4.83 -23.06 8.47
CA PRO A 139 -5.79 -22.56 7.48
C PRO A 139 -6.53 -21.34 8.04
N LEU A 140 -6.71 -20.29 7.21
CA LEU A 140 -7.34 -19.04 7.66
C LEU A 140 -8.70 -19.25 8.37
N PRO A 141 -9.64 -20.07 7.87
CA PRO A 141 -10.91 -20.31 8.58
C PRO A 141 -10.73 -20.94 9.97
N GLU A 142 -9.68 -21.75 10.16
CA GLU A 142 -9.39 -22.32 11.47
C GLU A 142 -8.74 -21.30 12.39
N LEU A 143 -7.90 -20.41 11.86
CA LEU A 143 -7.38 -19.27 12.62
C LEU A 143 -8.51 -18.34 13.08
N GLU A 144 -9.49 -18.07 12.21
CA GLU A 144 -10.66 -17.25 12.53
C GLU A 144 -11.47 -17.86 13.69
N VAL A 145 -11.78 -19.16 13.62
CA VAL A 145 -12.52 -19.84 14.68
C VAL A 145 -11.71 -19.91 15.99
N LEU A 146 -10.39 -20.15 15.90
CA LEU A 146 -9.50 -20.15 17.07
C LEU A 146 -9.39 -18.75 17.71
N ALA A 147 -9.25 -17.69 16.92
CA ALA A 147 -9.22 -16.32 17.39
C ALA A 147 -10.54 -15.94 18.07
N ASN A 148 -11.67 -16.25 17.43
CA ASN A 148 -13.00 -16.01 17.98
C ASN A 148 -13.22 -16.75 19.31
N ALA A 149 -12.78 -18.02 19.41
CA ALA A 149 -12.84 -18.79 20.66
C ALA A 149 -12.01 -18.17 21.79
N LEU A 150 -10.98 -17.37 21.46
CA LEU A 150 -10.15 -16.63 22.41
C LEU A 150 -10.65 -15.20 22.67
N GLY A 151 -11.79 -14.80 22.11
CA GLY A 151 -12.31 -13.43 22.20
C GLY A 151 -11.43 -12.41 21.46
N ARG A 152 -10.70 -12.85 20.43
CA ARG A 152 -9.79 -12.06 19.59
C ARG A 152 -10.32 -11.99 18.16
N GLN A 153 -9.73 -11.11 17.36
CA GLN A 153 -9.99 -11.04 15.93
C GLN A 153 -8.80 -11.58 15.14
N VAL A 154 -9.03 -12.00 13.89
CA VAL A 154 -7.94 -12.48 13.02
C VAL A 154 -6.91 -11.37 12.75
N ASP A 155 -7.34 -10.11 12.76
CA ASP A 155 -6.52 -8.92 12.60
C ASP A 155 -5.40 -8.82 13.64
N ASP A 156 -5.63 -9.35 14.85
CA ASP A 156 -4.62 -9.42 15.93
C ASP A 156 -3.41 -10.29 15.54
N TYR A 157 -3.52 -11.10 14.48
CA TYR A 157 -2.48 -12.00 13.98
C TYR A 157 -1.87 -11.53 12.66
N LEU A 158 -2.21 -10.34 12.15
CA LEU A 158 -1.60 -9.80 10.93
C LEU A 158 -0.12 -9.45 11.14
N ASP A 159 0.59 -9.25 10.04
CA ASP A 159 1.98 -8.77 10.09
C ASP A 159 1.95 -7.27 10.39
N ALA A 160 2.57 -6.84 11.49
CA ALA A 160 2.59 -5.44 11.91
C ALA A 160 3.93 -4.73 11.62
N GLU A 161 5.02 -5.48 11.53
CA GLU A 161 6.39 -4.94 11.47
C GLU A 161 7.17 -5.40 10.23
N GLY A 162 6.69 -6.41 9.50
CA GLY A 162 7.30 -6.84 8.25
C GLY A 162 6.92 -5.97 7.06
N THR A 163 7.67 -6.11 5.96
CA THR A 163 7.45 -5.39 4.69
C THR A 163 6.03 -5.54 4.13
N VAL A 164 5.38 -6.69 4.38
CA VAL A 164 3.99 -6.93 3.99
C VAL A 164 3.03 -6.15 4.90
N GLY A 165 3.31 -6.11 6.20
CA GLY A 165 2.56 -5.30 7.17
C GLY A 165 2.64 -3.80 6.90
N GLU A 166 3.85 -3.29 6.66
CA GLU A 166 4.05 -1.89 6.26
C GLU A 166 3.30 -1.53 4.97
N TRP A 167 3.30 -2.45 4.00
CA TRP A 167 2.55 -2.27 2.76
C TRP A 167 1.03 -2.24 3.00
N ASP A 168 0.49 -3.13 3.82
CA ASP A 168 -0.93 -3.15 4.15
C ASP A 168 -1.34 -1.89 4.93
N ALA A 169 -0.55 -1.48 5.92
CA ALA A 169 -0.77 -0.24 6.66
C ALA A 169 -0.76 0.99 5.74
N ALA A 170 0.14 1.04 4.75
CA ALA A 170 0.16 2.10 3.74
C ALA A 170 -1.12 2.10 2.87
N GLN A 171 -1.63 0.92 2.49
CA GLN A 171 -2.87 0.79 1.75
C GLN A 171 -4.08 1.28 2.56
N GLN A 172 -4.18 0.87 3.83
CA GLN A 172 -5.24 1.33 4.72
C GLN A 172 -5.21 2.84 4.94
N ALA A 173 -4.02 3.41 5.17
CA ALA A 173 -3.86 4.86 5.32
C ALA A 173 -4.25 5.62 4.04
N PHE A 174 -3.91 5.08 2.88
CA PHE A 174 -4.29 5.68 1.60
C PHE A 174 -5.80 5.60 1.35
N ALA A 175 -6.44 4.46 1.65
CA ALA A 175 -7.89 4.32 1.56
C ALA A 175 -8.60 5.32 2.49
N ALA A 176 -8.17 5.44 3.75
CA ALA A 176 -8.71 6.42 4.70
C ALA A 176 -8.52 7.86 4.21
N PHE A 177 -7.39 8.17 3.58
CA PHE A 177 -7.17 9.48 2.95
C PHE A 177 -8.13 9.74 1.80
N LEU A 178 -8.44 8.72 0.97
CA LEU A 178 -9.40 8.85 -0.12
C LEU A 178 -10.83 9.05 0.38
N ASP A 179 -11.19 8.56 1.57
CA ASP A 179 -12.52 8.78 2.16
C ASP A 179 -12.71 10.21 2.71
N LEU A 180 -11.65 11.01 2.82
CA LEU A 180 -11.75 12.41 3.23
C LEU A 180 -12.49 13.28 2.18
N PRO A 181 -13.23 14.32 2.62
CA PRO A 181 -13.78 15.35 1.75
C PRO A 181 -12.74 15.93 0.78
N ALA A 182 -13.18 16.27 -0.44
CA ALA A 182 -12.30 16.76 -1.49
C ALA A 182 -11.51 18.00 -1.06
N GLU A 183 -12.15 18.89 -0.31
CA GLU A 183 -11.56 20.13 0.22
C GLU A 183 -10.43 19.83 1.20
N LEU A 184 -10.59 18.83 2.06
CA LEU A 184 -9.55 18.41 3.00
C LEU A 184 -8.40 17.71 2.28
N ARG A 185 -8.68 16.84 1.30
CA ARG A 185 -7.63 16.20 0.50
C ARG A 185 -6.80 17.25 -0.25
N GLN A 186 -7.44 18.27 -0.81
CA GLN A 186 -6.75 19.38 -1.46
C GLN A 186 -5.88 20.15 -0.46
N PHE A 187 -6.45 20.55 0.69
CA PHE A 187 -5.72 21.26 1.74
C PHE A 187 -4.47 20.49 2.20
N LEU A 188 -4.60 19.17 2.43
CA LEU A 188 -3.52 18.29 2.85
C LEU A 188 -2.43 18.12 1.79
N SER A 189 -2.78 18.24 0.51
CA SER A 189 -1.86 18.03 -0.62
C SER A 189 -0.98 19.25 -0.92
N GLU A 190 -1.28 20.40 -0.33
CA GLU A 190 -0.54 21.65 -0.54
C GLU A 190 0.65 21.76 0.44
N PRO A 191 1.91 21.83 -0.04
CA PRO A 191 3.09 21.88 0.84
C PRO A 191 3.08 23.06 1.82
N MET A 192 2.49 24.19 1.42
CA MET A 192 2.37 25.38 2.26
C MET A 192 1.47 25.19 3.48
N ASN A 193 0.60 24.17 3.47
CA ASN A 193 -0.30 23.90 4.57
C ASN A 193 0.35 23.05 5.68
N ARG A 194 1.59 22.59 5.48
CA ARG A 194 2.34 21.79 6.46
C ARG A 194 2.35 22.38 7.88
N PRO A 195 2.56 23.71 8.10
CA PRO A 195 2.51 24.29 9.44
C PRO A 195 1.17 24.14 10.14
N TYR A 196 0.04 24.16 9.42
CA TYR A 196 -1.28 23.95 10.02
C TYR A 196 -1.47 22.51 10.47
N LEU A 197 -0.93 21.55 9.70
CA LEU A 197 -0.98 20.14 10.06
C LEU A 197 -0.11 19.83 11.26
N ASP A 198 1.10 20.40 11.31
CA ASP A 198 1.99 20.25 12.46
C ASP A 198 1.35 20.90 13.72
N LEU A 199 0.69 22.06 13.57
CA LEU A 199 -0.07 22.67 14.66
C LEU A 199 -1.23 21.78 15.13
N ALA A 200 -2.06 21.28 14.20
CA ALA A 200 -3.16 20.38 14.53
C ALA A 200 -2.67 19.11 15.24
N ARG A 201 -1.54 18.55 14.78
CA ARG A 201 -0.91 17.38 15.41
C ARG A 201 -0.40 17.70 16.82
N ASN A 202 0.25 18.83 17.02
CA ASN A 202 0.70 19.23 18.35
C ASN A 202 -0.47 19.46 19.30
N LEU A 203 -1.56 20.07 18.83
CA LEU A 203 -2.77 20.31 19.62
C LEU A 203 -3.50 19.01 19.99
N SER A 204 -3.42 17.96 19.17
CA SER A 204 -4.06 16.67 19.51
C SER A 204 -3.46 16.01 20.75
N ASP A 205 -2.21 16.34 21.09
CA ASP A 205 -1.50 15.79 22.25
C ASP A 205 -1.73 16.64 23.53
N VAL A 206 -2.40 17.80 23.41
CA VAL A 206 -2.68 18.70 24.53
C VAL A 206 -3.98 18.28 25.23
N SER A 207 -4.00 18.31 26.56
CA SER A 207 -5.23 18.01 27.32
C SER A 207 -6.36 19.01 27.01
N VAL A 208 -7.60 18.51 27.03
CA VAL A 208 -8.80 19.29 26.71
C VAL A 208 -8.92 20.57 27.55
N ASP A 209 -8.51 20.54 28.82
CA ASP A 209 -8.56 21.71 29.71
C ASP A 209 -7.58 22.81 29.32
N LYS A 210 -6.39 22.43 28.83
CA LYS A 210 -5.40 23.38 28.31
C LYS A 210 -5.88 23.98 26.99
N LEU A 211 -6.49 23.19 26.11
CA LEU A 211 -7.09 23.68 24.86
C LEU A 211 -8.23 24.66 25.14
N ARG A 212 -9.09 24.38 26.14
CA ARG A 212 -10.18 25.26 26.53
C ARG A 212 -9.65 26.61 27.05
N THR A 213 -8.64 26.58 27.91
CA THR A 213 -7.98 27.79 28.43
C THR A 213 -7.37 28.64 27.31
N LEU A 214 -6.67 27.99 26.36
CA LEU A 214 -6.12 28.67 25.19
C LEU A 214 -7.21 29.30 24.31
N GLY A 215 -8.30 28.57 24.07
CA GLY A 215 -9.44 29.06 23.30
C GLY A 215 -10.12 30.26 23.96
N GLN A 216 -10.26 30.24 25.29
CA GLN A 216 -10.79 31.37 26.06
C GLN A 216 -9.90 32.60 25.96
N GLY A 217 -8.59 32.43 26.12
CA GLY A 217 -7.64 33.53 25.95
C GLY A 217 -7.65 34.13 24.53
N LEU A 218 -7.86 33.33 23.48
CA LEU A 218 -8.01 33.82 22.10
C LEU A 218 -9.33 34.59 21.89
N LEU A 219 -10.40 34.16 22.56
CA LEU A 219 -11.70 34.84 22.52
C LEU A 219 -11.64 36.20 23.22
N ASP A 220 -10.98 36.27 24.37
CA ASP A 220 -10.85 37.49 25.17
C ASP A 220 -10.01 38.58 24.47
N ILE A 221 -9.08 38.21 23.59
CA ILE A 221 -8.28 39.18 22.80
C ILE A 221 -8.91 39.56 21.46
N THR A 222 -9.99 38.89 21.04
CA THR A 222 -10.68 39.15 19.78
C THR A 222 -12.03 39.85 19.94
N LEU A 223 -12.47 40.07 21.19
CA LEU A 223 -13.64 40.86 21.60
C LEU A 223 -13.24 42.26 22.07
#